data_AF-A0A1R3G0N1-F1
#
_entry.id   AF-A0A1R3G0N1-F1
#
_cell.length_a   1.000
_cell.length_b   1.000
_cell.length_c   1.000
_cell.angle_alpha   90.00
_cell.angle_beta   90.00
_cell.angle_gamma   90.00
#
_symmetry.space_group_name_H-M   'P 1'
#
loop_
_entity.id
_entity.type
_entity.pdbx_description
1 polymer ?
#
loop_
_entity_poly.entity_id
_entity_poly.type
_entity_poly.pdbx_seq_one_letter_code
_entity_poly.pdbx_strand_id
1 'polypeptide(L)'
;MEATILGVWLSLVIGGLPLLVWLLWWWNEVWYAVPLKLRFSWSGTGTAKLPPGHMGFPILGEMLTFLWYFKILRRPDQFIDSKRRK
;
A
#
# COMPACT_ATOMS: atom_id res chain seq x y z
N MET A 1 21.27 -11.45 32.54
CA MET A 1 20.33 -10.30 32.48
C MET A 1 20.43 -9.59 31.12
N GLU A 2 21.62 -9.30 30.63
CA GLU A 2 21.88 -8.73 29.28
C GLU A 2 21.31 -9.60 28.14
N ALA A 3 21.60 -10.91 28.14
CA ALA A 3 21.19 -11.83 27.06
C ALA A 3 19.66 -11.98 26.93
N THR A 4 18.92 -11.91 28.04
CA THR A 4 17.45 -11.98 28.05
C THR A 4 16.83 -10.69 27.52
N ILE A 5 17.45 -9.53 27.80
CA ILE A 5 16.99 -8.23 27.27
C ILE A 5 17.21 -8.19 25.75
N LEU A 6 18.38 -8.61 25.27
CA LEU A 6 18.66 -8.70 23.82
C LEU A 6 17.70 -9.65 23.11
N GLY A 7 17.37 -10.80 23.72
CA GLY A 7 16.40 -11.75 23.17
C GLY A 7 14.99 -11.18 23.03
N VAL A 8 14.52 -10.39 24.01
CA VAL A 8 13.21 -9.72 23.96
C VAL A 8 13.19 -8.61 22.90
N TRP A 9 14.27 -7.82 22.79
CA TRP A 9 14.36 -6.82 21.72
C TRP A 9 14.38 -7.47 20.34
N LEU A 10 15.12 -8.57 20.17
CA LEU A 10 15.21 -9.27 18.89
C LEU A 10 13.84 -9.84 18.49
N SER A 11 13.10 -10.44 19.43
CA SER A 11 11.77 -10.99 19.15
C SER A 11 10.75 -9.89 18.82
N LEU A 12 10.84 -8.73 19.48
CA LEU A 12 9.98 -7.57 19.21
C LEU A 12 10.30 -6.95 17.85
N VAL A 13 11.57 -6.87 17.46
CA VAL A 13 11.96 -6.39 16.12
C VAL A 13 11.55 -7.37 15.04
N ILE A 14 11.81 -8.67 15.22
CA ILE A 14 11.52 -9.68 14.18
C ILE A 14 10.01 -9.95 14.07
N GLY A 15 9.27 -9.98 15.17
CA GLY A 15 7.84 -10.24 15.18
C GLY A 15 7.01 -8.96 15.08
N GLY A 16 7.30 -7.99 15.94
CA GLY A 16 6.53 -6.76 16.06
C GLY A 16 6.69 -5.84 14.86
N LEU A 17 7.90 -5.66 14.33
CA LEU A 17 8.14 -4.73 13.22
C LEU A 17 7.39 -5.16 11.93
N PRO A 18 7.44 -6.42 11.46
CA PRO A 18 6.67 -6.85 10.30
C PRO A 18 5.16 -6.75 10.51
N LEU A 19 4.68 -7.07 11.71
CA LEU A 19 3.25 -6.93 12.05
C LEU A 19 2.82 -5.46 11.99
N LEU A 20 3.65 -4.54 12.46
CA LEU A 20 3.37 -3.12 12.45
C LEU A 20 3.38 -2.57 11.01
N VAL A 21 4.36 -2.97 10.19
CA VAL A 21 4.39 -2.65 8.75
C VAL A 21 3.17 -3.20 8.04
N TRP A 22 2.75 -4.43 8.33
CA TRP A 22 1.54 -5.03 7.78
C TRP A 22 0.28 -4.29 8.22
N LEU A 23 0.18 -3.87 9.48
CA LEU A 23 -0.97 -3.11 9.97
C LEU A 23 -1.07 -1.76 9.25
N LEU A 24 0.06 -1.06 9.11
CA LEU A 24 0.14 0.21 8.37
C LEU A 24 -0.15 0.03 6.88
N TRP A 25 0.19 -1.12 6.30
CA TRP A 25 -0.12 -1.49 4.92
C TRP A 25 -1.62 -1.39 4.63
N TRP A 26 -2.43 -2.01 5.48
CA TRP A 26 -3.89 -2.04 5.33
C TRP A 26 -4.57 -0.74 5.76
N TRP A 27 -3.97 -0.03 6.72
CA TRP A 27 -4.53 1.20 7.28
C TRP A 27 -4.86 2.24 6.20
N ASN A 28 -3.97 2.42 5.22
CA ASN A 28 -4.17 3.37 4.13
C ASN A 28 -5.40 3.04 3.29
N GLU A 29 -5.55 1.77 2.87
CA GLU A 29 -6.73 1.36 2.08
C GLU A 29 -8.03 1.52 2.87
N VAL A 30 -8.01 1.24 4.17
CA VAL A 30 -9.19 1.40 5.02
C VAL A 30 -9.62 2.88 5.09
N TRP A 31 -8.70 3.81 5.35
CA TRP A 31 -9.07 5.22 5.49
C TRP A 31 -9.59 5.87 4.20
N TYR A 32 -9.09 5.45 3.05
CA TYR A 32 -9.45 6.10 1.79
C TYR A 32 -10.51 5.34 0.99
N ALA A 33 -10.48 4.01 0.94
CA ALA A 33 -11.43 3.23 0.16
C ALA A 33 -12.78 3.06 0.89
N VAL A 34 -12.80 2.93 2.22
CA VAL A 34 -14.03 2.68 2.97
C VAL A 34 -15.01 3.85 2.90
N PRO A 35 -14.61 5.11 3.12
CA PRO A 35 -15.55 6.24 3.04
C PRO A 35 -16.15 6.41 1.65
N LEU A 36 -15.35 6.15 0.60
CA LEU A 36 -15.81 6.19 -0.79
C LEU A 36 -16.85 5.08 -1.04
N LYS A 37 -16.54 3.84 -0.67
CA LYS A 37 -17.47 2.71 -0.79
C LYS A 37 -18.79 2.96 -0.02
N LEU A 38 -18.71 3.54 1.17
CA LEU A 38 -19.88 3.89 1.98
C LEU A 38 -20.72 4.99 1.33
N ARG A 39 -20.10 6.07 0.81
CA ARG A 39 -20.81 7.15 0.10
C ARG A 39 -21.53 6.62 -1.14
N PHE A 40 -20.86 5.77 -1.92
CA PHE A 40 -21.45 5.17 -3.12
C PHE A 40 -22.57 4.18 -2.79
N SER A 41 -22.43 3.41 -1.71
CA SER A 41 -23.49 2.51 -1.23
C SER A 41 -24.71 3.26 -0.72
N TRP A 42 -24.53 4.42 -0.10
CA TRP A 42 -25.60 5.22 0.49
C TRP A 42 -26.37 6.07 -0.54
N SER A 43 -25.71 6.50 -1.62
CA SER A 43 -26.30 7.39 -2.64
C SER A 43 -27.36 6.73 -3.52
N GLY A 44 -27.65 5.43 -3.35
CA GLY A 44 -28.69 4.69 -4.12
C GLY A 44 -28.44 4.62 -5.63
N THR A 45 -27.34 5.18 -6.12
CA THR A 45 -26.96 5.22 -7.53
C THR A 45 -26.25 3.91 -7.85
N GLY A 46 -26.97 3.00 -8.53
CA GLY A 46 -26.49 1.67 -8.86
C GLY A 46 -25.05 1.66 -9.37
N THR A 47 -24.23 0.80 -8.76
CA THR A 47 -22.87 0.44 -9.21
C THR A 47 -22.01 1.63 -9.64
N ALA A 48 -21.74 2.57 -8.73
CA ALA A 48 -20.61 3.47 -8.89
C ALA A 48 -19.30 2.65 -8.80
N LYS A 49 -18.87 2.12 -9.94
CA LYS A 49 -17.67 1.31 -10.08
C LYS A 49 -16.48 2.26 -9.89
N LEU A 50 -15.79 2.15 -8.75
CA LEU A 50 -14.54 2.87 -8.54
C LEU A 50 -13.59 2.59 -9.71
N PRO A 51 -12.84 3.60 -10.20
CA PRO A 51 -11.85 3.37 -11.22
C PRO A 51 -10.90 2.25 -10.75
N PRO A 52 -10.57 1.29 -11.62
CA PRO A 52 -9.70 0.19 -11.26
C PRO A 52 -8.32 0.74 -10.88
N GLY A 53 -7.71 0.16 -9.83
CA GLY A 53 -6.40 0.58 -9.35
C GLY A 53 -6.25 0.45 -7.84
N HIS A 54 -5.02 0.59 -7.38
CA HIS A 54 -4.66 0.64 -5.96
C HIS A 54 -3.93 1.96 -5.67
N MET A 55 -3.99 2.43 -4.43
CA MET A 55 -3.30 3.67 -4.04
C MET A 55 -1.78 3.49 -3.84
N GLY A 56 -1.30 2.25 -3.74
CA GLY A 56 0.11 1.92 -3.50
C GLY A 56 0.50 1.96 -2.02
N PHE A 57 1.80 2.02 -1.74
CA PHE A 57 2.35 2.08 -0.39
C PHE A 57 1.81 3.32 0.36
N PRO A 58 1.52 3.23 1.67
CA PRO A 58 1.28 4.44 2.45
C PRO A 58 2.45 5.42 2.31
N ILE A 59 2.16 6.70 2.10
CA ILE A 59 3.10 7.82 1.90
C ILE A 59 3.86 7.76 0.55
N LEU A 60 4.41 6.61 0.18
CA LEU A 60 5.22 6.45 -1.04
C LEU A 60 4.37 6.21 -2.30
N GLY A 61 3.13 5.75 -2.15
CA GLY A 61 2.26 5.36 -3.25
C GLY A 61 2.94 4.34 -4.17
N GLU A 62 3.07 4.70 -5.43
CA GLU A 62 3.73 3.87 -6.45
C GLU A 62 5.13 4.37 -6.84
N MET A 63 5.69 5.28 -6.03
CA MET A 63 6.95 5.95 -6.33
C MET A 63 8.12 4.98 -6.52
N LEU A 64 8.17 3.87 -5.79
CA LEU A 64 9.23 2.86 -5.96
C LEU A 64 9.18 2.22 -7.36
N THR A 65 7.99 1.82 -7.80
CA THR A 65 7.76 1.26 -9.14
C THR A 65 8.05 2.30 -10.21
N PHE A 66 7.59 3.53 -10.02
CA PHE A 66 7.88 4.66 -10.90
C PHE A 66 9.40 4.88 -11.04
N LEU A 67 10.12 4.98 -9.92
CA LEU A 67 11.58 5.15 -9.92
C LEU A 67 12.29 3.96 -10.57
N TRP A 68 11.80 2.74 -10.40
CA TRP A 68 12.35 1.58 -11.08
C TRP A 68 12.26 1.71 -12.61
N TYR A 69 11.08 2.04 -13.14
CA TYR A 69 10.90 2.23 -14.58
C TYR A 69 11.71 3.40 -15.13
N PHE A 70 11.80 4.52 -14.39
CA PHE A 70 12.48 5.73 -14.85
C PHE A 70 13.99 5.67 -14.68
N LYS A 71 14.50 5.23 -13.53
CA LYS A 71 15.94 5.25 -13.23
C LYS A 71 16.67 3.99 -13.65
N ILE A 72 16.04 2.81 -13.48
CA ILE A 72 16.74 1.52 -13.64
C ILE A 72 16.47 0.95 -15.03
N LEU A 73 15.20 0.77 -15.39
CA LEU A 73 14.83 0.29 -16.72
C LEU A 73 14.96 1.38 -17.81
N ARG A 74 14.97 2.67 -17.42
CA ARG A 74 15.01 3.84 -18.32
C ARG A 74 13.92 3.79 -19.40
N ARG A 75 12.76 3.21 -19.07
CA ARG A 75 11.61 3.02 -19.95
C ARG A 75 10.34 3.53 -19.28
N PRO A 76 10.15 4.87 -19.26
CA PRO A 76 8.99 5.48 -18.62
C PRO A 76 7.66 5.06 -19.28
N ASP A 77 7.66 4.82 -20.58
CA ASP A 77 6.45 4.44 -21.34
C ASP A 77 5.88 3.09 -20.85
N GLN A 78 6.76 2.16 -20.48
CA GLN A 78 6.36 0.84 -19.98
C GLN A 78 5.67 0.93 -18.60
N PHE A 79 5.94 1.96 -17.81
CA PHE A 79 5.18 2.21 -16.59
C PHE A 79 3.72 2.51 -16.91
N ILE A 80 3.47 3.37 -17.91
CA ILE A 80 2.11 3.72 -18.36
C ILE A 80 1.40 2.49 -18.94
N ASP A 81 2.08 1.72 -19.78
CA ASP A 81 1.53 0.48 -20.34
C ASP A 81 1.18 -0.54 -19.25
N SER A 82 1.99 -0.62 -18.19
CA SER A 82 1.72 -1.51 -17.05
C SER A 82 0.47 -1.10 -16.26
N LYS A 83 0.10 0.18 -16.31
CA LYS A 83 -1.12 0.73 -15.67
C LYS A 83 -2.35 0.59 -16.54
N ARG A 84 -2.20 0.70 -17.87
CA ARG A 84 -3.31 0.59 -18.82
C ARG A 84 -3.84 -0.84 -18.97
N ARG A 85 -3.02 -1.86 -18.69
CA ARG A 85 -3.41 -3.29 -18.79
C ARG A 85 -4.11 -3.84 -17.53
N LYS A 86 -4.28 -3.04 -16.48
CA LYS A 86 -4.94 -3.44 -15.22
C LYS A 86 -6.31 -2.78 -15.12
#